data_AF-A0A3B9SSG8-F1
#
_entry.id   AF-A0A3B9SSG8-F1
#
_cell.length_a   1.000
_cell.length_b   1.000
_cell.length_c   1.000
_cell.angle_alpha   90.00
_cell.angle_beta   90.00
_cell.angle_gamma   90.00
#
_symmetry.space_group_name_H-M   'P 1'
#
loop_
_entity.id
_entity.type
_entity.pdbx_description
1 polymer ?
#
loop_
_entity_poly.entity_id
_entity_poly.type
_entity_poly.pdbx_seq_one_letter_code
_entity_poly.pdbx_strand_id
1 'polypeptide(L)'
;SFLRNYLTKELIKECDLYVYEKKGQEWRITDKNWEMVRDNIVVNLINGGYPYLTLENGDYNNQGELYLKHHFEGVELDVFYLENTLPHIYNIWGRPVHLETIVDKKNILFTCSGTKVVKKYL
;
A
#
# COMPACT_ATOMS: atom_id res chain seq x y z
N SER A 1 16.95 5.82 -1.43
CA SER A 1 16.38 5.47 -2.75
C SER A 1 17.03 6.33 -3.82
N PHE A 2 17.50 5.73 -4.91
CA PHE A 2 18.25 6.36 -6.01
C PHE A 2 17.52 7.56 -6.64
N LEU A 3 16.20 7.44 -6.86
CA LEU A 3 15.37 8.48 -7.48
C LEU A 3 15.28 9.77 -6.65
N ARG A 4 15.25 9.67 -5.32
CA ARG A 4 15.20 10.84 -4.42
C ARG A 4 16.45 11.71 -4.53
N ASN A 5 17.59 11.11 -4.87
CA ASN A 5 18.87 11.80 -5.01
C ASN A 5 19.07 12.42 -6.41
N TYR A 6 18.32 11.95 -7.41
CA TYR A 6 18.43 12.42 -8.81
C TYR A 6 17.40 13.50 -9.17
N LEU A 7 16.25 13.54 -8.49
CA LEU A 7 15.23 14.59 -8.64
C LEU A 7 15.65 15.85 -7.87
N THR A 8 16.64 16.57 -8.40
CA THR A 8 17.11 17.84 -7.86
C THR A 8 16.16 18.98 -8.20
N LYS A 9 16.31 20.10 -7.48
CA LYS A 9 15.53 21.32 -7.72
C LYS A 9 15.76 21.88 -9.12
N GLU A 10 16.98 21.78 -9.63
CA GLU A 10 17.38 22.23 -10.96
C GLU A 10 16.66 21.42 -12.03
N LEU A 11 16.70 20.08 -11.92
CA LEU A 11 16.09 19.18 -12.89
C LEU A 11 14.56 19.32 -12.93
N ILE A 12 13.91 19.47 -11.77
CA ILE A 12 12.46 19.69 -11.69
C ILE A 12 12.06 20.99 -12.40
N LYS A 13 12.88 22.04 -12.30
CA LYS A 13 12.63 23.31 -12.99
C LYS A 13 12.89 23.22 -14.48
N GLU A 14 13.98 22.59 -14.89
CA GLU A 14 14.33 22.41 -16.31
C GLU A 14 13.26 21.60 -17.06
N CYS A 15 12.68 20.61 -16.40
CA CYS A 15 11.62 19.79 -16.96
C CYS A 15 10.19 20.34 -16.73
N ASP A 16 10.04 21.54 -16.12
CA ASP A 16 8.77 22.14 -15.67
C ASP A 16 7.80 21.11 -15.05
N LEU A 17 8.30 20.32 -14.09
CA LEU A 17 7.49 19.31 -13.41
C LEU A 17 6.59 19.96 -12.35
N TYR A 18 5.34 19.50 -12.26
CA TYR A 18 4.36 20.01 -11.31
C TYR A 18 3.38 18.91 -10.88
N VAL A 19 2.81 19.08 -9.68
CA VAL A 19 1.71 18.24 -9.20
C VAL A 19 0.40 18.84 -9.70
N TYR A 20 -0.48 17.99 -10.21
CA TYR A 20 -1.79 18.38 -10.69
C TYR A 20 -2.86 17.46 -10.09
N GLU A 21 -4.05 18.00 -9.87
CA GLU A 21 -5.19 17.28 -9.30
C GLU A 21 -6.45 17.60 -10.11
N LYS A 22 -7.35 16.63 -10.22
CA LYS A 22 -8.67 16.85 -10.82
C LYS A 22 -9.62 17.41 -9.77
N LYS A 23 -10.02 18.66 -9.92
CA LYS A 23 -11.05 19.30 -9.08
C LYS A 23 -12.34 19.43 -9.87
N GLY A 24 -13.31 18.56 -9.58
CA GLY A 24 -14.55 18.46 -10.33
C GLY A 24 -14.30 17.95 -11.75
N GLN A 25 -14.57 18.79 -12.75
CA GLN A 25 -14.33 18.47 -14.17
C GLN A 25 -13.01 19.04 -14.71
N GLU A 26 -12.31 19.88 -13.96
CA GLU A 26 -11.08 20.55 -14.43
C GLU A 26 -9.83 19.95 -13.80
N TRP A 27 -8.75 19.90 -14.58
CA TRP A 27 -7.40 19.66 -14.06
C TRP A 27 -6.77 20.97 -13.65
N ARG A 28 -6.25 21.04 -12.43
CA ARG A 28 -5.55 22.22 -11.93
C ARG A 28 -4.19 21.83 -11.39
N ILE A 29 -3.19 22.67 -11.68
CA ILE A 29 -1.87 22.57 -11.07
C ILE A 29 -2.02 22.95 -9.60
N THR A 30 -1.70 22.02 -8.71
CA THR A 30 -1.83 22.17 -7.26
C THR A 30 -0.53 22.64 -6.63
N ASP A 31 0.61 22.14 -7.11
CA ASP A 31 1.91 22.51 -6.55
C ASP A 31 3.05 22.49 -7.58
N LYS A 32 3.99 23.44 -7.43
CA LYS A 32 5.24 23.54 -8.20
C LYS A 32 6.48 23.46 -7.30
N ASN A 33 6.32 23.25 -6.00
CA ASN A 33 7.41 23.07 -5.06
C ASN A 33 8.15 21.76 -5.36
N TRP A 34 9.46 21.87 -5.56
CA TRP A 34 10.31 20.76 -5.96
C TRP A 34 10.28 19.58 -4.98
N GLU A 35 10.14 19.84 -3.67
CA GLU A 35 10.07 18.75 -2.67
C GLU A 35 8.78 17.94 -2.83
N MET A 36 7.65 18.61 -3.05
CA MET A 36 6.35 17.96 -3.21
C MET A 36 6.24 17.23 -4.55
N VAL A 37 6.79 17.80 -5.63
CA VAL A 37 6.87 17.14 -6.93
C VAL A 37 7.74 15.89 -6.84
N ARG A 38 8.93 16.01 -6.24
CA ARG A 38 9.83 14.88 -6.02
C ARG A 38 9.14 13.78 -5.22
N ASP A 39 8.56 14.12 -4.08
CA ASP A 39 8.01 13.14 -3.16
C ASP A 39 6.79 12.43 -3.79
N ASN A 40 5.93 13.14 -4.54
CA ASN A 40 4.84 12.53 -5.31
C ASN A 40 5.36 11.56 -6.37
N ILE A 41 6.37 11.95 -7.16
CA ILE A 41 6.94 11.08 -8.19
C ILE A 41 7.56 9.84 -7.54
N VAL A 42 8.33 10.01 -6.46
CA VAL A 42 8.96 8.91 -5.75
C VAL A 42 7.92 7.94 -5.20
N VAL A 43 6.84 8.41 -4.56
CA VAL A 43 5.78 7.55 -4.02
C VAL A 43 5.11 6.73 -5.12
N ASN A 44 4.80 7.32 -6.28
CA ASN A 44 4.19 6.59 -7.39
C ASN A 44 5.13 5.57 -8.05
N LEU A 45 6.44 5.77 -7.93
CA LEU A 45 7.46 4.88 -8.50
C LEU A 45 7.91 3.77 -7.54
N ILE A 46 7.64 3.90 -6.23
CA ILE A 46 7.87 2.82 -5.26
C ILE A 46 6.80 1.75 -5.49
N ASN A 47 7.24 0.53 -5.84
CA ASN A 47 6.38 -0.62 -6.18
C ASN A 47 5.29 -0.32 -7.22
N GLY A 48 5.49 0.70 -8.07
CA GLY A 48 4.51 1.14 -9.07
C GLY A 48 3.21 1.67 -8.47
N GLY A 49 3.21 2.10 -7.21
CA GLY A 49 2.02 2.50 -6.47
C GLY A 49 1.16 1.32 -5.97
N TYR A 50 1.63 0.08 -6.14
CA TYR A 50 0.95 -1.10 -5.61
C TYR A 50 1.40 -1.39 -4.17
N PRO A 51 0.50 -1.85 -3.30
CA PRO A 51 0.85 -2.23 -1.94
C PRO A 51 1.82 -3.41 -1.94
N TYR A 52 2.82 -3.33 -1.07
CA TYR A 52 3.84 -4.37 -0.94
C TYR A 52 3.49 -5.35 0.17
N LEU A 53 3.16 -6.59 -0.22
CA LEU A 53 2.79 -7.68 0.67
C LEU A 53 3.85 -8.77 0.62
N THR A 54 4.30 -9.26 1.78
CA THR A 54 5.18 -10.43 1.88
C THR A 54 4.51 -11.54 2.68
N LEU A 55 4.87 -12.78 2.35
CA LEU A 55 4.58 -13.93 3.20
C LEU A 55 5.68 -14.01 4.26
N GLU A 56 5.34 -13.68 5.51
CA GLU A 56 6.29 -13.76 6.62
C GLU A 56 6.36 -15.18 7.18
N ASN A 57 5.24 -15.90 7.19
CA ASN A 57 5.18 -17.26 7.70
C ASN A 57 4.13 -18.11 6.96
N GLY A 58 4.51 -19.30 6.50
CA GLY A 58 3.62 -20.27 5.86
C GLY A 58 3.14 -21.40 6.80
N ASP A 59 3.62 -21.41 8.04
CA ASP A 59 3.21 -22.34 9.10
C ASP A 59 2.94 -21.57 10.40
N TYR A 60 2.12 -20.52 10.28
CA TYR A 60 1.76 -19.70 11.42
C TYR A 60 1.03 -20.55 12.47
N ASN A 61 1.39 -20.34 13.74
CA ASN A 61 0.95 -21.14 14.89
C ASN A 61 1.17 -22.66 14.79
N ASN A 62 2.05 -23.14 13.89
CA ASN A 62 2.23 -24.57 13.58
C ASN A 62 0.93 -25.25 13.07
N GLN A 63 0.07 -24.49 12.38
CA GLN A 63 -1.22 -24.98 11.85
C GLN A 63 -1.28 -24.97 10.32
N GLY A 64 -0.18 -24.63 9.65
CA GLY A 64 -0.14 -24.37 8.21
C GLY A 64 -0.89 -23.11 7.80
N GLU A 65 -1.13 -22.19 8.74
CA GLU A 65 -1.80 -20.93 8.47
C GLU A 65 -0.84 -19.94 7.80
N LEU A 66 -1.36 -19.10 6.92
CA LEU A 66 -0.55 -18.17 6.15
C LEU A 66 -0.55 -16.81 6.83
N TYR A 67 0.63 -16.24 7.08
CA TYR A 67 0.80 -14.90 7.63
C TYR A 67 1.40 -13.97 6.57
N LEU A 68 0.57 -13.05 6.09
CA LEU A 68 0.92 -11.95 5.21
C LEU A 68 1.19 -10.70 6.03
N LYS A 69 2.21 -9.95 5.60
CA LYS A 69 2.51 -8.63 6.15
C LYS A 69 2.47 -7.60 5.05
N HIS A 70 1.71 -6.55 5.29
CA HIS A 70 1.76 -5.34 4.50
C HIS A 70 2.87 -4.44 5.02
N HIS A 71 3.80 -4.13 4.12
CA HIS A 71 4.83 -3.12 4.36
C HIS A 71 4.21 -1.76 4.10
N PHE A 72 3.76 -1.11 5.17
CA PHE A 72 3.14 0.20 5.08
C PHE A 72 4.14 1.26 4.63
N GLU A 73 3.99 1.75 3.41
CA GLU A 73 4.82 2.80 2.80
C GLU A 73 4.06 4.14 2.70
N GLY A 74 3.20 4.43 3.68
CA GLY A 74 2.41 5.67 3.72
C GLY A 74 1.04 5.60 3.05
N VAL A 75 0.71 4.46 2.43
CA VAL A 75 -0.60 4.18 1.82
C VAL A 75 -1.24 3.01 2.56
N GLU A 76 -2.47 3.21 3.03
CA GLU A 76 -3.26 2.16 3.69
C GLU A 76 -3.92 1.25 2.63
N LEU A 77 -4.18 0.00 3.00
CA LEU A 77 -4.98 -0.89 2.15
C LEU A 77 -6.45 -0.47 2.20
N ASP A 78 -7.10 -0.49 1.05
CA ASP A 78 -8.56 -0.36 1.00
C ASP A 78 -9.20 -1.59 1.67
N VAL A 79 -9.89 -1.35 2.78
CA VAL A 79 -10.51 -2.39 3.61
C VAL A 79 -11.57 -3.16 2.82
N PHE A 80 -12.34 -2.49 1.96
CA PHE A 80 -13.36 -3.16 1.15
C PHE A 80 -12.72 -4.13 0.17
N TYR A 81 -11.66 -3.73 -0.53
CA TYR A 81 -10.94 -4.64 -1.42
C TYR A 81 -10.24 -5.77 -0.65
N LEU A 82 -9.64 -5.46 0.50
CA LEU A 82 -8.96 -6.44 1.35
C LEU A 82 -9.92 -7.54 1.81
N GLU A 83 -11.10 -7.16 2.33
CA GLU A 83 -12.11 -8.10 2.81
C GLU A 83 -12.65 -9.02 1.71
N ASN A 84 -12.70 -8.55 0.46
CA ASN A 84 -13.06 -9.37 -0.69
C ASN A 84 -11.89 -10.22 -1.24
N THR A 85 -10.65 -9.74 -1.10
CA THR A 85 -9.47 -10.41 -1.65
C THR A 85 -9.01 -11.59 -0.77
N LEU A 86 -9.07 -11.45 0.56
CA LEU A 86 -8.62 -12.51 1.47
C LEU A 86 -9.33 -13.86 1.27
N PRO A 87 -10.66 -13.93 1.04
CA PRO A 87 -11.33 -15.19 0.70
C PRO A 87 -10.78 -15.87 -0.56
N HIS A 88 -10.32 -15.11 -1.55
CA HIS A 88 -9.67 -15.69 -2.74
C HIS A 88 -8.33 -16.32 -2.41
N ILE A 89 -7.53 -15.68 -1.54
CA ILE A 89 -6.26 -16.25 -1.07
C ILE A 89 -6.52 -17.52 -0.24
N TYR A 90 -7.52 -17.49 0.63
CA TYR A 90 -7.97 -18.67 1.38
C TYR A 90 -8.33 -19.83 0.45
N ASN A 91 -9.06 -19.57 -0.64
CA ASN A 91 -9.44 -20.62 -1.60
C ASN A 91 -8.24 -21.28 -2.29
N ILE A 92 -7.16 -20.51 -2.53
CA ILE A 92 -5.94 -21.02 -3.13
C ILE A 92 -5.10 -21.79 -2.10
N TRP A 93 -4.97 -21.25 -0.89
CA TRP A 93 -4.14 -21.83 0.17
C TRP A 93 -4.80 -23.01 0.89
N GLY A 94 -6.13 -22.99 1.04
CA GLY A 94 -6.94 -24.01 1.70
C GLY A 94 -6.96 -23.95 3.23
N ARG A 95 -6.24 -23.00 3.85
CA ARG A 95 -6.16 -22.80 5.31
C ARG A 95 -6.33 -21.33 5.66
N PRO A 96 -6.60 -20.99 6.94
CA PRO A 96 -6.73 -19.60 7.37
C PRO A 96 -5.56 -18.71 6.94
N VAL A 97 -5.89 -17.48 6.56
CA VAL A 97 -4.94 -16.46 6.10
C VAL A 97 -5.04 -15.25 7.01
N HIS A 98 -3.91 -14.81 7.53
CA HIS A 98 -3.75 -13.62 8.35
C HIS A 98 -3.04 -12.54 7.56
N LEU A 99 -3.54 -11.32 7.60
CA LEU A 99 -2.93 -10.16 6.98
C LEU A 99 -2.78 -9.05 8.00
N GLU A 100 -1.53 -8.74 8.34
CA GLU A 100 -1.17 -7.60 9.17
C GLU A 100 -1.04 -6.35 8.29
N THR A 101 -1.75 -5.28 8.64
CA THR A 101 -1.66 -3.97 7.97
C THR A 101 -1.91 -2.84 8.95
N ILE A 102 -1.60 -1.61 8.53
CA ILE A 102 -1.92 -0.38 9.24
C ILE A 102 -3.20 0.22 8.65
N VAL A 103 -4.16 0.57 9.50
CA VAL A 103 -5.38 1.32 9.17
C VAL A 103 -5.62 2.36 10.26
N ASP A 104 -5.93 3.60 9.90
CA ASP A 104 -6.07 4.72 10.83
C ASP A 104 -4.87 4.84 11.80
N LYS A 105 -3.65 4.62 11.30
CA LYS A 105 -2.39 4.59 12.09
C LYS A 105 -2.32 3.51 13.18
N LYS A 106 -3.19 2.51 13.15
CA LYS A 106 -3.20 1.38 14.08
C LYS A 106 -2.84 0.09 13.36
N ASN A 107 -2.07 -0.76 14.01
CA ASN A 107 -1.81 -2.12 13.53
C ASN A 107 -3.07 -2.96 13.69
N ILE A 108 -3.54 -3.54 12.58
CA ILE A 108 -4.70 -4.40 12.53
C ILE A 108 -4.31 -5.71 11.85
N LEU A 109 -4.72 -6.81 12.46
CA LEU A 109 -4.65 -8.14 11.89
C LEU A 109 -6.02 -8.54 11.35
N PHE A 110 -6.10 -8.80 10.05
CA PHE A 110 -7.26 -9.39 9.41
C PHE A 110 -7.06 -10.90 9.29
N THR A 111 -7.98 -11.68 9.83
CA THR A 111 -7.95 -13.14 9.73
C THR A 111 -9.12 -13.60 8.88
N CYS A 112 -8.84 -14.35 7.83
CA CYS A 112 -9.84 -14.98 6.97
C CYS A 112 -9.88 -16.48 7.22
N SER A 113 -11.05 -16.98 7.60
CA SER A 113 -11.30 -18.41 7.80
C SER A 113 -12.52 -18.81 6.98
N GLY A 114 -12.30 -19.26 5.73
CA GLY A 114 -13.38 -19.48 4.77
C GLY A 114 -13.89 -18.17 4.18
N THR A 115 -15.17 -17.88 4.36
CA THR A 115 -15.82 -16.65 3.86
C THR A 115 -15.86 -15.52 4.89
N LYS A 116 -15.47 -15.80 6.14
CA LYS A 116 -15.53 -14.82 7.21
C LYS A 116 -14.17 -14.16 7.41
N VAL A 117 -14.13 -12.84 7.29
CA VAL A 117 -12.99 -12.01 7.68
C VAL A 117 -13.27 -11.39 9.04
N VAL A 118 -12.32 -11.51 9.97
CA VAL A 118 -12.39 -10.93 11.31
C VAL A 118 -11.19 -10.00 11.50
N LYS A 119 -11.44 -8.79 11.99
CA LYS A 119 -10.39 -7.82 12.33
C LYS A 119 -10.07 -7.86 13.82
N LYS A 120 -8.78 -7.79 14.15
CA LYS A 120 -8.26 -7.71 15.52
C LYS A 120 -7.23 -6.57 15.59
N TYR A 121 -7.38 -5.70 16.59
CA TYR A 121 -6.36 -4.69 16.89
C TYR A 121 -5.17 -5.37 17.59
N LEU A 122 -3.95 -5.03 17.15
CA LEU A 122 -2.71 -5.49 17.75
C LEU A 122 -2.20 -4.52 18.83
#